data_AF-A0AAW2J9I5-F1
#
_entry.id   AF-A0AAW2J9I5-F1
#
_cell.length_a   1.000
_cell.length_b   1.000
_cell.length_c   1.000
_cell.angle_alpha   90.00
_cell.angle_beta   90.00
_cell.angle_gamma   90.00
#
_symmetry.space_group_name_H-M   'P 1'
#
loop_
_entity.id
_entity.type
_entity.pdbx_description
1 polymer ?
#
loop_
_entity_poly.entity_id
_entity_poly.type
_entity_poly.pdbx_seq_one_letter_code
_entity_poly.pdbx_strand_id
1 'polypeptide(L)'
;EEAKKEITLCLQRNGDIFAWTPQDLEGIDPQVITHHLNIYRSYKPVKQKKRHFGPKKDKIIQAEVSKLMAAGHIKEIQFPEWLSNVVLVSKPGGKWRMCIDFRDLNEACPKDFYPLPRIDQLMDSTSGCELLSMMDASQGYHQIMLAPDDRKKVSFITSKGTFSYVAMPFSLKNDGATYQRLVDKIFRPQIGRNMKVYVDDMLVKSKKAEEHVKDLEETFSVLRKYKLKLNQAKCAFGVEGGRFVGFMMTQRGIEANSLKIKAIIDMKAPTCLNEAQKTDRKNSCTKQIHIKVYGKESTVLQDVKKGRNI
;
A
#
# COMPACT_ATOMS: atom_id res chain seq x y z
N GLU A 1 -19.70 -9.34 -21.86
CA GLU A 1 -19.72 -8.23 -22.86
C GLU A 1 -20.51 -7.01 -22.41
N GLU A 2 -21.77 -7.11 -21.97
CA GLU A 2 -22.56 -5.92 -21.60
C GLU A 2 -22.01 -5.17 -20.36
N ALA A 3 -21.79 -5.87 -19.25
CA ALA A 3 -21.20 -5.27 -18.04
C ALA A 3 -19.85 -4.56 -18.31
N LYS A 4 -19.04 -5.08 -19.24
CA LYS A 4 -17.76 -4.47 -19.63
C LYS A 4 -17.97 -3.13 -20.33
N LYS A 5 -18.99 -3.01 -21.19
CA LYS A 5 -19.33 -1.75 -21.86
C LYS A 5 -19.80 -0.72 -20.83
N GLU A 6 -20.71 -1.10 -19.93
CA GLU A 6 -21.23 -0.21 -18.90
C GLU A 6 -20.12 0.31 -17.96
N ILE A 7 -19.23 -0.59 -17.51
CA ILE A 7 -18.08 -0.20 -16.69
C ILE A 7 -17.15 0.75 -17.46
N THR A 8 -16.90 0.48 -18.74
CA THR A 8 -16.07 1.37 -19.58
C THR A 8 -16.69 2.76 -19.70
N LEU A 9 -18.00 2.86 -19.94
CA LEU A 9 -18.72 4.14 -19.98
C LEU A 9 -18.69 4.84 -18.63
N CYS A 10 -18.86 4.11 -17.52
CA CYS A 10 -18.75 4.64 -16.18
C CYS A 10 -17.35 5.24 -15.93
N LEU A 11 -16.28 4.54 -16.28
CA LEU A 11 -14.91 5.04 -16.13
C LEU A 11 -14.63 6.27 -16.99
N GLN A 12 -15.13 6.30 -18.23
CA GLN A 12 -15.00 7.46 -19.12
C GLN A 12 -15.70 8.70 -18.55
N ARG A 13 -16.89 8.54 -17.97
CA ARG A 13 -17.65 9.62 -17.33
C ARG A 13 -17.01 10.12 -16.04
N ASN A 14 -16.23 9.28 -15.36
CA ASN A 14 -15.59 9.57 -14.09
C ASN A 14 -14.06 9.71 -14.22
N GLY A 15 -13.57 10.16 -15.37
CA GLY A 15 -12.13 10.32 -15.61
C GLY A 15 -11.43 11.28 -14.64
N ASP A 16 -12.19 12.16 -13.98
CA ASP A 16 -11.70 13.13 -13.01
C ASP A 16 -11.18 12.50 -11.71
N ILE A 17 -11.58 11.28 -11.35
CA ILE A 17 -11.11 10.62 -10.11
C ILE A 17 -9.67 10.11 -10.21
N PHE A 18 -9.11 10.04 -11.42
CA PHE A 18 -7.75 9.58 -11.66
C PHE A 18 -6.77 10.75 -11.61
N ALA A 19 -5.54 10.48 -11.17
CA ALA A 19 -4.43 11.40 -11.34
C ALA A 19 -3.75 11.14 -12.68
N TRP A 20 -3.91 12.06 -13.63
CA TRP A 20 -3.26 12.03 -14.95
C TRP A 20 -1.89 12.71 -14.90
N THR A 21 -1.80 13.75 -14.07
CA THR A 21 -0.61 14.56 -13.84
C THR A 21 -0.36 14.72 -12.34
N PRO A 22 0.88 15.04 -11.92
CA PRO A 22 1.17 15.38 -10.53
C PRO A 22 0.33 16.55 -10.00
N GLN A 23 -0.10 17.47 -10.87
CA GLN A 23 -0.90 18.65 -10.51
C GLN A 23 -2.34 18.29 -10.11
N ASP A 24 -2.84 17.12 -10.51
CA ASP A 24 -4.18 16.65 -10.12
C ASP A 24 -4.26 16.25 -8.63
N LEU A 25 -3.11 16.11 -7.96
CA LEU A 25 -3.00 15.75 -6.55
C LEU A 25 -3.11 16.99 -5.65
N GLU A 26 -4.32 17.56 -5.57
CA GLU A 26 -4.61 18.68 -4.65
C GLU A 26 -4.43 18.30 -3.17
N GLY A 27 -4.57 17.00 -2.87
CA GLY A 27 -4.53 16.46 -1.51
C GLY A 27 -5.89 16.49 -0.82
N ILE A 28 -5.99 15.71 0.26
CA ILE A 28 -7.15 15.65 1.14
C ILE A 28 -7.16 16.90 2.03
N ASP A 29 -8.34 17.46 2.25
CA ASP A 29 -8.52 18.60 3.16
C ASP A 29 -7.96 18.27 4.56
N PRO A 30 -7.03 19.08 5.12
CA PRO A 30 -6.48 18.89 6.45
C PRO A 30 -7.52 18.77 7.58
N GLN A 31 -8.72 19.34 7.40
CA GLN A 31 -9.84 19.20 8.37
C GLN A 31 -10.42 17.78 8.38
N VAL A 32 -10.28 17.03 7.28
CA VAL A 32 -10.73 15.64 7.21
C VAL A 32 -9.73 14.73 7.91
N ILE A 33 -8.45 14.86 7.59
CA ILE A 33 -7.35 14.11 8.20
C ILE A 33 -6.04 14.90 8.05
N THR A 34 -5.18 14.83 9.07
CA THR A 34 -3.81 15.33 9.02
C THR A 34 -2.90 14.32 9.72
N HIS A 35 -1.68 14.13 9.23
CA HIS A 35 -0.70 13.27 9.91
C HIS A 35 0.07 14.06 10.97
N HIS A 36 0.11 13.50 12.18
CA HIS A 36 0.87 14.02 13.32
C HIS A 36 1.92 13.01 13.76
N LEU A 37 3.13 13.48 14.06
CA LEU A 37 4.21 12.65 14.58
C LEU A 37 4.04 12.34 16.07
N ASN A 38 3.51 13.31 16.83
CA ASN A 38 3.32 13.22 18.28
C ASN A 38 4.61 12.87 19.04
N ILE A 39 5.76 13.39 18.60
CA ILE A 39 7.07 13.10 19.19
C ILE A 39 7.05 13.30 20.71
N TYR A 40 7.63 12.34 21.46
CA TYR A 40 7.78 12.48 22.91
C TYR A 40 8.55 13.74 23.26
N ARG A 41 8.01 14.57 24.17
CA ARG A 41 8.61 15.85 24.57
C ARG A 41 10.04 15.71 25.11
N SER A 42 10.38 14.56 25.70
CA SER A 42 11.70 14.25 26.23
C SER A 42 12.73 13.84 25.17
N TYR A 43 12.29 13.53 23.95
CA TYR A 43 13.16 13.01 22.91
C TYR A 43 13.90 14.15 22.21
N LYS A 44 15.24 14.07 22.17
CA LYS A 44 16.07 15.09 21.53
C LYS A 44 16.11 14.88 20.01
N PRO A 45 16.06 15.96 19.20
CA PRO A 45 16.22 15.84 17.76
C PRO A 45 17.54 15.19 17.34
N VAL A 46 17.49 14.35 16.31
CA VAL A 46 18.66 13.66 15.76
C VAL A 46 18.99 14.20 14.37
N LYS A 47 20.28 14.51 14.15
CA LYS A 47 20.83 14.87 12.84
C LYS A 47 21.80 13.79 12.37
N GLN A 48 21.38 13.01 11.39
CA GLN A 48 22.21 11.97 10.83
C GLN A 48 23.37 12.56 10.03
N LYS A 49 24.55 11.94 10.11
CA LYS A 49 25.69 12.29 9.25
C LYS A 49 25.32 12.02 7.79
N LYS A 50 25.57 12.99 6.91
CA LYS A 50 25.29 12.90 5.47
C LYS A 50 25.96 11.68 4.85
N ARG A 51 25.19 10.87 4.13
CA ARG A 51 25.69 9.76 3.31
C ARG A 51 26.18 10.26 1.95
N HIS A 52 27.23 9.62 1.45
CA HIS A 52 27.78 9.89 0.14
C HIS A 52 27.22 8.89 -0.87
N PHE A 53 26.79 9.38 -2.03
CA PHE A 53 26.32 8.58 -3.15
C PHE A 53 27.20 8.84 -4.37
N GLY A 54 27.41 7.81 -5.17
CA GLY A 54 28.09 7.97 -6.46
C GLY A 54 27.23 8.77 -7.45
N PRO A 55 27.84 9.35 -8.52
CA PRO A 55 27.16 10.28 -9.42
C PRO A 55 25.85 9.75 -10.04
N LYS A 56 25.80 8.46 -10.37
CA LYS A 56 24.60 7.82 -10.94
C LYS A 56 23.41 7.81 -9.97
N LYS A 57 23.68 7.52 -8.70
CA LYS A 57 22.67 7.51 -7.63
C LYS A 57 22.22 8.92 -7.28
N ASP A 58 23.16 9.86 -7.27
CA ASP A 58 22.84 11.27 -7.03
C ASP A 58 21.92 11.85 -8.10
N LYS A 59 22.13 11.55 -9.39
CA LYS A 59 21.21 11.97 -10.45
C LYS A 59 19.78 11.47 -10.23
N ILE A 60 19.61 10.23 -9.73
CA ILE A 60 18.30 9.67 -9.41
C ILE A 60 17.65 10.42 -8.25
N ILE A 61 18.41 10.70 -7.19
CA ILE A 61 17.93 11.46 -6.03
C ILE A 61 17.49 12.85 -6.47
N GLN A 62 18.30 13.55 -7.26
CA GLN A 62 17.97 14.90 -7.72
C GLN A 62 16.73 14.93 -8.61
N ALA A 63 16.59 13.97 -9.54
CA ALA A 63 15.40 13.87 -10.36
C ALA A 63 14.12 13.64 -9.52
N GLU A 64 14.19 12.86 -8.45
CA GLU A 64 13.04 12.62 -7.57
C GLU A 64 12.73 13.84 -6.69
N VAL A 65 13.75 14.51 -6.15
CA VAL A 65 13.59 15.76 -5.39
C VAL A 65 12.93 16.84 -6.26
N SER A 66 13.38 17.03 -7.50
CA SER A 66 12.77 17.99 -8.43
C SER A 66 11.29 17.70 -8.67
N LYS A 67 10.90 16.42 -8.80
CA LYS A 67 9.48 16.05 -8.95
C LYS A 67 8.66 16.35 -7.70
N LEU A 68 9.17 16.00 -6.52
CA LEU A 68 8.48 16.25 -5.26
C LEU A 68 8.35 17.75 -4.97
N MET A 69 9.38 18.55 -5.31
CA MET A 69 9.32 20.02 -5.23
C MET A 69 8.26 20.59 -6.19
N ALA A 70 8.26 20.14 -7.46
CA ALA A 70 7.30 20.59 -8.46
C ALA A 70 5.85 20.24 -8.09
N ALA A 71 5.63 19.13 -7.40
CA ALA A 71 4.34 18.72 -6.87
C ALA A 71 3.98 19.41 -5.53
N GLY A 72 4.86 20.25 -4.97
CA GLY A 72 4.64 20.91 -3.68
C GLY A 72 4.66 19.98 -2.45
N HIS A 73 5.07 18.72 -2.62
CA HIS A 73 5.11 17.73 -1.54
C HIS A 73 6.28 17.94 -0.58
N ILE A 74 7.34 18.60 -1.04
CA ILE A 74 8.50 18.99 -0.22
C ILE A 74 8.84 20.46 -0.46
N LYS A 75 9.60 21.04 0.47
CA LYS A 75 10.17 22.39 0.38
C LYS A 75 11.61 22.41 0.85
N GLU A 76 12.41 23.29 0.29
CA GLU A 76 13.74 23.57 0.83
C GLU A 76 13.62 24.27 2.18
N ILE A 77 14.50 23.90 3.13
CA ILE A 77 14.54 24.51 4.46
C ILE A 77 15.96 24.81 4.90
N GLN A 78 16.09 25.78 5.79
CA GLN A 78 17.33 26.11 6.48
C GLN A 78 17.23 25.71 7.95
N PHE A 79 18.38 25.40 8.56
CA PHE A 79 18.51 25.08 9.98
C PHE A 79 17.53 23.98 10.48
N PRO A 80 17.54 22.78 9.87
CA PRO A 80 16.70 21.67 10.34
C PRO A 80 17.07 21.24 11.75
N GLU A 81 16.07 20.93 12.59
CA GLU A 81 16.28 20.32 13.91
C GLU A 81 16.51 18.81 13.81
N TRP A 82 15.68 18.15 13.01
CA TRP A 82 15.77 16.74 12.65
C TRP A 82 16.35 16.59 11.25
N LEU A 83 17.25 15.64 11.02
CA LEU A 83 17.84 15.45 9.70
C LEU A 83 18.06 13.97 9.38
N SER A 84 17.29 13.45 8.42
CA SER A 84 17.41 12.08 7.93
C SER A 84 18.18 11.98 6.62
N ASN A 85 18.79 10.82 6.36
CA ASN A 85 19.42 10.53 5.08
C ASN A 85 18.43 9.94 4.06
N VAL A 86 18.73 10.15 2.79
CA VAL A 86 18.12 9.38 1.70
C VAL A 86 18.63 7.93 1.71
N VAL A 87 17.77 7.02 1.26
CA VAL A 87 18.06 5.61 0.97
C VAL A 87 17.50 5.28 -0.40
N LEU A 88 18.30 4.63 -1.25
CA LEU A 88 17.85 4.14 -2.55
C LEU A 88 17.59 2.64 -2.48
N VAL A 89 16.35 2.25 -2.80
CA VAL A 89 15.92 0.84 -2.86
C VAL A 89 15.74 0.43 -4.31
N SER A 90 16.33 -0.71 -4.70
CA SER A 90 16.16 -1.27 -6.04
C SER A 90 14.77 -1.91 -6.16
N LYS A 91 14.06 -1.60 -7.23
CA LYS A 91 12.81 -2.27 -7.62
C LYS A 91 13.10 -3.33 -8.68
N PRO A 92 12.28 -4.41 -8.75
CA PRO A 92 12.25 -5.29 -9.92
C PRO A 92 12.11 -4.46 -11.21
N GLY A 93 12.89 -4.80 -12.24
CA GLY A 93 12.96 -4.01 -13.47
C GLY A 93 14.00 -2.88 -13.47
N GLY A 94 14.93 -2.86 -12.51
CA GLY A 94 16.11 -1.98 -12.51
C GLY A 94 15.84 -0.52 -12.16
N LYS A 95 14.59 -0.16 -11.85
CA LYS A 95 14.21 1.17 -11.36
C LYS A 95 14.63 1.34 -9.89
N TRP A 96 14.92 2.56 -9.49
CA TRP A 96 15.25 2.90 -8.10
C TRP A 96 14.09 3.66 -7.45
N ARG A 97 13.89 3.44 -6.15
CA ARG A 97 12.98 4.22 -5.31
C ARG A 97 13.77 4.99 -4.28
N MET A 98 13.50 6.30 -4.20
CA MET A 98 13.98 7.13 -3.10
C MET A 98 13.10 6.91 -1.87
N CYS A 99 13.73 6.59 -0.75
CA CYS A 99 13.12 6.53 0.58
C CYS A 99 13.93 7.42 1.51
N ILE A 100 13.36 7.81 2.65
CA ILE A 100 14.07 8.55 3.68
C ILE A 100 14.24 7.65 4.91
N ASP A 101 15.41 7.70 5.53
CA ASP A 101 15.75 6.93 6.71
C ASP A 101 15.20 7.62 7.98
N PHE A 102 13.90 7.48 8.22
CA PHE A 102 13.22 8.03 9.39
C PHE A 102 13.37 7.17 10.65
N ARG A 103 14.37 6.28 10.76
CA ARG A 103 14.51 5.39 11.95
C ARG A 103 14.56 6.16 13.27
N ASP A 104 15.42 7.17 13.38
CA ASP A 104 15.54 7.98 14.61
C ASP A 104 14.27 8.77 14.91
N LEU A 105 13.64 9.33 13.86
CA LEU A 105 12.38 10.07 13.98
C LEU A 105 11.25 9.13 14.43
N ASN A 106 11.17 7.95 13.85
CA ASN A 106 10.18 6.93 14.19
C ASN A 106 10.36 6.40 15.60
N GLU A 107 11.59 6.28 16.10
CA GLU A 107 11.85 5.89 17.49
C GLU A 107 11.26 6.91 18.47
N ALA A 108 11.36 8.19 18.13
CA ALA A 108 10.86 9.31 18.91
C ALA A 108 9.32 9.44 18.92
N CYS A 109 8.62 8.80 17.98
CA CYS A 109 7.16 8.84 17.90
C CYS A 109 6.52 7.71 18.73
N PRO A 110 5.46 7.98 19.53
CA PRO A 110 4.63 6.93 20.11
C PRO A 110 3.99 6.10 18.99
N LYS A 111 3.77 4.82 19.25
CA LYS A 111 3.05 3.95 18.33
C LYS A 111 1.56 4.25 18.39
N ASP A 112 0.96 4.50 17.23
CA ASP A 112 -0.49 4.53 17.08
C ASP A 112 -0.99 3.08 16.97
N PHE A 113 -1.91 2.69 17.86
CA PHE A 113 -2.52 1.35 17.88
C PHE A 113 -3.85 1.30 17.12
N TYR A 114 -4.12 2.25 16.23
CA TYR A 114 -5.29 2.21 15.37
C TYR A 114 -5.40 0.83 14.67
N PRO A 115 -6.55 0.15 14.76
CA PRO A 115 -6.67 -1.21 14.29
C PRO A 115 -6.59 -1.25 12.76
N LEU A 116 -5.68 -2.06 12.25
CA LEU A 116 -5.69 -2.44 10.84
C LEU A 116 -6.57 -3.69 10.66
N PRO A 117 -7.40 -3.77 9.62
CA PRO A 117 -8.20 -4.95 9.34
C PRO A 117 -7.31 -6.20 9.21
N ARG A 118 -7.78 -7.34 9.71
CA ARG A 118 -7.10 -8.61 9.48
C ARG A 118 -7.26 -9.00 8.02
N ILE A 119 -6.16 -9.30 7.36
CA ILE A 119 -6.17 -9.63 5.92
C ILE A 119 -7.11 -10.82 5.64
N ASP A 120 -7.06 -11.87 6.47
CA ASP A 120 -7.91 -13.06 6.31
C ASP A 120 -9.42 -12.72 6.30
N GLN A 121 -9.83 -11.76 7.15
CA GLN A 121 -11.24 -11.31 7.23
C GLN A 121 -11.67 -10.45 6.04
N LEU A 122 -10.73 -9.71 5.42
CA LEU A 122 -11.03 -8.95 4.21
C LEU A 122 -11.37 -9.90 3.06
N MET A 123 -10.69 -11.03 3.00
CA MET A 123 -10.72 -11.97 1.89
C MET A 123 -11.91 -12.95 1.94
N ASP A 124 -12.30 -13.46 3.11
CA ASP A 124 -13.41 -14.43 3.24
C ASP A 124 -14.74 -13.92 2.65
N SER A 125 -14.91 -12.60 2.58
CA SER A 125 -16.17 -11.94 2.17
C SER A 125 -16.32 -11.68 0.67
N THR A 126 -15.36 -12.07 -0.16
CA THR A 126 -15.37 -11.83 -1.61
C THR A 126 -15.74 -13.06 -2.42
N SER A 127 -15.77 -14.23 -1.78
CA SER A 127 -16.32 -15.45 -2.37
C SER A 127 -17.77 -15.22 -2.79
N GLY A 128 -18.12 -15.68 -4.00
CA GLY A 128 -19.45 -15.50 -4.58
C GLY A 128 -19.72 -14.09 -5.14
N CYS A 129 -18.74 -13.19 -5.17
CA CYS A 129 -18.84 -11.96 -5.96
C CYS A 129 -18.49 -12.23 -7.42
N GLU A 130 -19.40 -11.87 -8.34
CA GLU A 130 -19.18 -11.98 -9.78
C GLU A 130 -18.13 -10.99 -10.29
N LEU A 131 -18.13 -9.75 -9.78
CA LEU A 131 -17.22 -8.70 -10.21
C LEU A 131 -16.50 -8.02 -9.05
N LEU A 132 -15.22 -7.74 -9.30
CA LEU A 132 -14.29 -7.08 -8.42
C LEU A 132 -13.64 -5.89 -9.14
N SER A 133 -13.42 -4.81 -8.41
CA SER A 133 -12.64 -3.66 -8.86
C SER A 133 -11.60 -3.29 -7.81
N MET A 134 -10.33 -3.50 -8.14
CA MET A 134 -9.20 -3.13 -7.29
C MET A 134 -8.69 -1.75 -7.67
N MET A 135 -8.48 -0.91 -6.66
CA MET A 135 -8.10 0.47 -6.83
C MET A 135 -6.90 0.78 -5.92
N ASP A 136 -5.92 1.48 -6.48
CA ASP A 136 -4.70 1.95 -5.80
C ASP A 136 -4.73 3.48 -5.83
N ALA A 137 -4.58 4.11 -4.66
CA ALA A 137 -4.51 5.57 -4.58
C ALA A 137 -3.19 6.09 -5.16
N SER A 138 -3.26 7.10 -6.03
CA SER A 138 -2.07 7.66 -6.67
C SER A 138 -1.22 8.41 -5.66
N GLN A 139 0.01 7.92 -5.41
CA GLN A 139 0.89 8.46 -4.39
C GLN A 139 0.17 8.63 -3.03
N GLY A 140 -0.68 7.67 -2.64
CA GLY A 140 -1.67 7.81 -1.55
C GLY A 140 -1.18 8.64 -0.36
N TYR A 141 -0.05 8.27 0.25
CA TYR A 141 0.50 8.97 1.42
C TYR A 141 0.73 10.48 1.18
N HIS A 142 1.23 10.87 -0.01
CA HIS A 142 1.45 12.27 -0.36
C HIS A 142 0.15 13.07 -0.57
N GLN A 143 -1.02 12.43 -0.59
CA GLN A 143 -2.31 13.13 -0.59
C GLN A 143 -2.75 13.57 0.81
N ILE A 144 -2.14 13.03 1.88
CA ILE A 144 -2.42 13.44 3.26
C ILE A 144 -1.37 14.45 3.70
N MET A 145 -1.79 15.59 4.23
CA MET A 145 -0.87 16.64 4.67
C MET A 145 -0.25 16.31 6.03
N LEU A 146 1.01 16.75 6.23
CA LEU A 146 1.61 16.80 7.55
C LEU A 146 1.08 18.01 8.32
N ALA A 147 0.90 17.82 9.62
CA ALA A 147 0.62 18.91 10.56
C ALA A 147 1.69 20.00 10.42
N PRO A 148 1.32 21.30 10.32
CA PRO A 148 2.27 22.40 10.09
C PRO A 148 3.48 22.37 11.01
N ASP A 149 3.27 22.08 12.29
CA ASP A 149 4.31 22.03 13.33
C ASP A 149 5.28 20.86 13.15
N ASP A 150 4.85 19.77 12.51
CA ASP A 150 5.64 18.57 12.30
C ASP A 150 6.44 18.59 10.99
N ARG A 151 6.08 19.43 10.02
CA ARG A 151 6.75 19.52 8.71
C ARG A 151 8.27 19.66 8.84
N LYS A 152 8.74 20.61 9.67
CA LYS A 152 10.18 20.87 9.88
C LYS A 152 10.94 19.67 10.46
N LYS A 153 10.23 18.74 11.12
CA LYS A 153 10.80 17.53 11.73
C LYS A 153 10.96 16.40 10.72
N VAL A 154 10.12 16.37 9.70
CA VAL A 154 10.19 15.41 8.59
C VAL A 154 11.14 15.95 7.51
N SER A 155 12.42 16.08 7.86
CA SER A 155 13.44 16.67 6.99
C SER A 155 14.56 15.70 6.62
N PHE A 156 15.17 15.93 5.45
CA PHE A 156 16.20 15.08 4.90
C PHE A 156 17.29 15.86 4.15
N ILE A 157 18.48 15.27 4.10
CA ILE A 157 19.66 15.83 3.42
C ILE A 157 19.97 15.13 2.10
N THR A 158 20.36 15.92 1.10
CA THR A 158 20.86 15.44 -0.20
C THR A 158 22.20 16.09 -0.55
N SER A 159 22.73 15.81 -1.74
CA SER A 159 23.90 16.53 -2.26
C SER A 159 23.62 17.98 -2.63
N LYS A 160 22.36 18.38 -2.88
CA LYS A 160 21.97 19.73 -3.31
C LYS A 160 21.42 20.62 -2.21
N GLY A 161 21.00 20.06 -1.08
CA GLY A 161 20.41 20.85 0.00
C GLY A 161 19.65 20.01 1.00
N THR A 162 18.98 20.70 1.91
CA THR A 162 18.11 20.13 2.94
C THR A 162 16.65 20.47 2.65
N PHE A 163 15.81 19.43 2.69
CA PHE A 163 14.41 19.53 2.31
C PHE A 163 13.53 18.98 3.44
N SER A 164 12.29 19.45 3.51
CA SER A 164 11.29 18.98 4.46
C SER A 164 10.00 18.67 3.73
N TYR A 165 9.35 17.59 4.17
CA TYR A 165 8.06 17.19 3.64
C TYR A 165 6.93 18.11 4.14
N VAL A 166 6.03 18.44 3.22
CA VAL A 166 4.77 19.14 3.48
C VAL A 166 3.61 18.14 3.50
N ALA A 167 3.64 17.16 2.59
CA ALA A 167 2.74 16.01 2.58
C ALA A 167 3.38 14.81 3.31
N MET A 168 2.56 13.88 3.82
CA MET A 168 3.02 12.71 4.57
C MET A 168 3.87 11.79 3.67
N PRO A 169 5.18 11.64 3.93
CA PRO A 169 5.99 10.68 3.19
C PRO A 169 5.69 9.26 3.65
N PHE A 170 6.08 8.30 2.81
CA PHE A 170 6.23 6.91 3.22
C PHE A 170 7.24 6.77 4.36
N SER A 171 7.17 5.65 5.08
CA SER A 171 8.14 5.18 6.08
C SER A 171 8.10 5.91 7.42
N LEU A 172 7.05 6.68 7.69
CA LEU A 172 6.77 7.16 9.04
C LEU A 172 6.08 6.07 9.85
N LYS A 173 6.36 6.01 11.16
CA LYS A 173 5.90 4.92 12.05
C LYS A 173 4.39 4.66 11.98
N ASN A 174 3.60 5.72 11.84
CA ASN A 174 2.14 5.70 11.95
C ASN A 174 1.44 6.10 10.63
N ASP A 175 2.15 6.03 9.51
CA ASP A 175 1.60 6.41 8.20
C ASP A 175 0.39 5.54 7.81
N GLY A 176 0.52 4.21 7.96
CA GLY A 176 -0.55 3.25 7.69
C GLY A 176 -1.76 3.42 8.61
N ALA A 177 -1.55 3.73 9.89
CA ALA A 177 -2.64 4.01 10.83
C ALA A 177 -3.42 5.27 10.44
N THR A 178 -2.71 6.33 10.04
CA THR A 178 -3.33 7.58 9.58
C THR A 178 -4.13 7.36 8.31
N TYR A 179 -3.57 6.62 7.36
CA TYR A 179 -4.24 6.32 6.10
C TYR A 179 -5.45 5.41 6.32
N GLN A 180 -5.35 4.39 7.18
CA GLN A 180 -6.48 3.53 7.51
C GLN A 180 -7.62 4.34 8.16
N ARG A 181 -7.32 5.25 9.09
CA ARG A 181 -8.31 6.18 9.67
C ARG A 181 -9.03 6.99 8.60
N LEU A 182 -8.31 7.47 7.57
CA LEU A 182 -8.90 8.20 6.46
C LEU A 182 -9.89 7.32 5.70
N VAL A 183 -9.47 6.15 5.21
CA VAL A 183 -10.33 5.29 4.38
C VAL A 183 -11.52 4.76 5.18
N ASP A 184 -11.34 4.42 6.45
CA ASP A 184 -12.44 4.02 7.34
C ASP A 184 -13.45 5.15 7.54
N LYS A 185 -12.98 6.39 7.67
CA LYS A 185 -13.84 7.57 7.84
C LYS A 185 -14.64 7.88 6.58
N ILE A 186 -13.99 7.92 5.41
CA ILE A 186 -14.65 8.39 4.17
C ILE A 186 -15.52 7.30 3.53
N PHE A 187 -15.14 6.03 3.66
CA PHE A 187 -15.88 4.89 3.08
C PHE A 187 -16.73 4.14 4.12
N ARG A 188 -16.91 4.68 5.32
CA ARG A 188 -17.71 4.06 6.39
C ARG A 188 -19.03 3.41 5.93
N PRO A 189 -19.84 4.02 5.04
CA PRO A 189 -21.11 3.43 4.59
C PRO A 189 -20.96 2.23 3.64
N GLN A 190 -19.80 2.08 3.00
CA GLN A 190 -19.52 1.04 1.99
C GLN A 190 -18.72 -0.12 2.56
N ILE A 191 -17.83 0.17 3.52
CA ILE A 191 -16.98 -0.85 4.15
C ILE A 191 -17.85 -1.95 4.76
N GLY A 192 -17.54 -3.19 4.39
CA GLY A 192 -18.26 -4.37 4.85
C GLY A 192 -19.42 -4.80 3.93
N ARG A 193 -20.07 -3.85 3.24
CA ARG A 193 -21.14 -4.13 2.28
C ARG A 193 -20.57 -4.51 0.90
N ASN A 194 -20.11 -3.51 0.17
CA ASN A 194 -19.57 -3.61 -1.19
C ASN A 194 -18.10 -3.18 -1.27
N MET A 195 -17.49 -2.71 -0.17
CA MET A 195 -16.10 -2.26 -0.18
C MET A 195 -15.24 -2.95 0.90
N LYS A 196 -13.98 -3.16 0.55
CA LYS A 196 -12.89 -3.58 1.43
C LYS A 196 -11.72 -2.62 1.25
N VAL A 197 -11.10 -2.24 2.34
CA VAL A 197 -10.00 -1.28 2.35
C VAL A 197 -8.90 -1.80 3.26
N TYR A 198 -7.66 -1.66 2.83
CA TYR A 198 -6.47 -1.91 3.61
C TYR A 198 -5.44 -0.84 3.24
N VAL A 199 -5.33 0.19 4.07
CA VAL A 199 -4.44 1.33 3.81
C VAL A 199 -4.74 1.91 2.41
N ASP A 200 -3.79 1.89 1.47
CA ASP A 200 -3.92 2.44 0.12
C ASP A 200 -4.55 1.47 -0.90
N ASP A 201 -4.69 0.19 -0.54
CA ASP A 201 -5.36 -0.83 -1.35
C ASP A 201 -6.88 -0.82 -1.08
N MET A 202 -7.68 -0.55 -2.11
CA MET A 202 -9.14 -0.54 -2.05
C MET A 202 -9.75 -1.57 -3.01
N LEU A 203 -10.84 -2.20 -2.60
CA LEU A 203 -11.54 -3.22 -3.38
C LEU A 203 -13.04 -2.98 -3.30
N VAL A 204 -13.68 -2.78 -4.45
CA VAL A 204 -15.13 -2.81 -4.61
C VAL A 204 -15.53 -4.19 -5.11
N LYS A 205 -16.57 -4.77 -4.51
CA LYS A 205 -17.06 -6.11 -4.81
C LYS A 205 -18.58 -6.11 -4.91
N SER A 206 -19.09 -6.79 -5.91
CA SER A 206 -20.54 -6.91 -6.14
C SER A 206 -20.91 -8.36 -6.33
N LYS A 207 -22.04 -8.78 -5.74
CA LYS A 207 -22.50 -10.16 -5.87
C LYS A 207 -22.94 -10.45 -7.30
N LYS A 208 -23.68 -9.52 -7.89
CA LYS A 208 -24.11 -9.57 -9.29
C LYS A 208 -23.38 -8.54 -10.13
N ALA A 209 -23.10 -8.89 -11.38
CA ALA A 209 -22.44 -8.00 -12.34
C ALA A 209 -23.22 -6.70 -12.58
N GLU A 210 -24.56 -6.79 -12.62
CA GLU A 210 -25.48 -5.65 -12.86
C GLU A 210 -25.42 -4.58 -11.76
N GLU A 211 -25.04 -4.95 -10.54
CA GLU A 211 -24.94 -4.01 -9.41
C GLU A 211 -23.61 -3.24 -9.41
N HIS A 212 -22.61 -3.72 -10.16
CA HIS A 212 -21.22 -3.29 -9.99
C HIS A 212 -20.99 -1.83 -10.39
N VAL A 213 -21.66 -1.37 -11.44
CA VAL A 213 -21.57 0.04 -11.88
C VAL A 213 -22.10 0.97 -10.80
N LYS A 214 -23.22 0.62 -10.16
CA LYS A 214 -23.80 1.40 -9.06
C LYS A 214 -22.87 1.46 -7.85
N ASP A 215 -22.24 0.34 -7.50
CA ASP A 215 -21.27 0.28 -6.41
C ASP A 215 -20.01 1.13 -6.71
N LEU A 216 -19.55 1.13 -7.96
CA LEU A 216 -18.46 1.99 -8.43
C LEU A 216 -18.84 3.47 -8.39
N GLU A 217 -20.02 3.86 -8.86
CA GLU A 217 -20.47 5.25 -8.85
C GLU A 217 -20.58 5.82 -7.42
N GLU A 218 -21.02 4.99 -6.48
CA GLU A 218 -21.02 5.35 -5.05
C GLU A 218 -19.60 5.58 -4.54
N THR A 219 -18.67 4.70 -4.89
CA THR A 219 -17.24 4.84 -4.55
C THR A 219 -16.65 6.11 -5.16
N PHE A 220 -16.89 6.35 -6.44
CA PHE A 220 -16.35 7.48 -7.20
C PHE A 220 -16.87 8.81 -6.67
N SER A 221 -18.13 8.84 -6.23
CA SER A 221 -18.71 10.01 -5.57
C SER A 221 -17.98 10.35 -4.26
N VAL A 222 -17.60 9.34 -3.46
CA VAL A 222 -16.79 9.54 -2.25
C VAL A 222 -15.37 10.02 -2.59
N LEU A 223 -14.71 9.37 -3.55
CA LEU A 223 -13.37 9.76 -4.01
C LEU A 223 -13.34 11.24 -4.45
N ARG A 224 -14.32 11.64 -5.28
CA ARG A 224 -14.47 13.01 -5.75
C ARG A 224 -14.72 13.99 -4.60
N LYS A 225 -15.65 13.66 -3.70
CA LYS A 225 -15.99 14.50 -2.55
C LYS A 225 -14.78 14.82 -1.68
N TYR A 226 -13.92 13.84 -1.44
CA TYR A 226 -12.73 14.01 -0.60
C TYR A 226 -11.45 14.29 -1.38
N LYS A 227 -11.54 14.44 -2.71
CA LYS A 227 -10.41 14.66 -3.63
C LYS A 227 -9.33 13.58 -3.57
N LEU A 228 -9.69 12.35 -3.19
CA LEU A 228 -8.77 11.22 -3.20
C LEU A 228 -8.62 10.70 -4.64
N LYS A 229 -7.41 10.81 -5.20
CA LYS A 229 -7.14 10.41 -6.59
C LYS A 229 -6.59 9.00 -6.72
N LEU A 230 -7.00 8.30 -7.77
CA LEU A 230 -6.56 6.93 -8.10
C LEU A 230 -5.42 6.90 -9.12
N ASN A 231 -4.61 5.84 -9.06
CA ASN A 231 -3.58 5.52 -10.06
C ASN A 231 -4.17 4.63 -11.14
N GLN A 232 -4.45 5.20 -12.31
CA GLN A 232 -5.05 4.48 -13.43
C GLN A 232 -4.28 3.20 -13.81
N ALA A 233 -2.94 3.27 -13.88
CA ALA A 233 -2.10 2.16 -14.34
C ALA A 233 -2.04 0.98 -13.37
N LYS A 234 -2.52 1.16 -12.14
CA LYS A 234 -2.54 0.13 -11.10
C LYS A 234 -3.95 -0.30 -10.69
N CYS A 235 -4.98 0.37 -11.17
CA CYS A 235 -6.36 -0.04 -10.94
C CYS A 235 -6.73 -1.14 -11.93
N ALA A 236 -7.65 -2.02 -11.52
CA ALA A 236 -8.27 -3.01 -12.38
C ALA A 236 -9.77 -3.05 -12.06
N PHE A 237 -10.62 -2.89 -13.07
CA PHE A 237 -12.06 -2.73 -12.89
C PHE A 237 -12.85 -3.84 -13.57
N GLY A 238 -13.92 -4.30 -12.91
CA GLY A 238 -14.86 -5.28 -13.47
C GLY A 238 -14.23 -6.63 -13.80
N VAL A 239 -13.30 -7.10 -12.97
CA VAL A 239 -12.65 -8.40 -13.17
C VAL A 239 -13.29 -9.48 -12.29
N GLU A 240 -13.25 -10.73 -12.75
CA GLU A 240 -13.74 -11.89 -11.98
C GLU A 240 -12.76 -12.35 -10.89
N GLY A 241 -11.51 -11.86 -10.98
CA GLY A 241 -10.46 -12.17 -10.02
C GLY A 241 -9.27 -11.24 -10.16
N GLY A 242 -8.54 -11.04 -9.06
CA GLY A 242 -7.47 -10.05 -9.00
C GLY A 242 -6.68 -10.04 -7.70
N ARG A 243 -5.49 -9.43 -7.74
CA ARG A 243 -4.57 -9.40 -6.60
C ARG A 243 -4.94 -8.25 -5.66
N PHE A 244 -5.17 -8.57 -4.39
CA PHE A 244 -5.44 -7.58 -3.34
C PHE A 244 -4.64 -7.92 -2.08
N VAL A 245 -3.93 -6.93 -1.52
CA VAL A 245 -3.09 -7.08 -0.30
C VAL A 245 -2.15 -8.31 -0.36
N GLY A 246 -1.67 -8.65 -1.56
CA GLY A 246 -0.74 -9.78 -1.79
C GLY A 246 -1.36 -11.18 -1.89
N PHE A 247 -2.69 -11.28 -1.97
CA PHE A 247 -3.46 -12.53 -2.18
C PHE A 247 -4.17 -12.50 -3.53
N MET A 248 -4.42 -13.69 -4.11
CA MET A 248 -5.19 -13.85 -5.34
C MET A 248 -6.64 -14.09 -4.95
N MET A 249 -7.55 -13.24 -5.41
CA MET A 249 -8.99 -13.35 -5.13
C MET A 249 -9.70 -13.76 -6.40
N THR A 250 -10.62 -14.71 -6.30
CA THR A 250 -11.53 -15.11 -7.39
C THR A 250 -12.94 -15.29 -6.84
N GLN A 251 -13.93 -15.48 -7.72
CA GLN A 251 -15.29 -15.83 -7.31
C GLN A 251 -15.34 -17.08 -6.41
N ARG A 252 -14.38 -18.01 -6.57
CA ARG A 252 -14.25 -19.23 -5.76
C ARG A 252 -13.62 -18.99 -4.38
N GLY A 253 -13.10 -17.79 -4.13
CA GLY A 253 -12.49 -17.38 -2.88
C GLY A 253 -11.01 -17.04 -3.02
N ILE A 254 -10.23 -17.33 -1.97
CA ILE A 254 -8.80 -17.05 -1.93
C ILE A 254 -8.04 -18.16 -2.63
N GLU A 255 -7.29 -17.81 -3.67
CA GLU A 255 -6.38 -18.74 -4.33
C GLU A 255 -4.94 -18.50 -3.85
N ALA A 256 -4.22 -19.60 -3.67
CA ALA A 256 -2.82 -19.53 -3.27
C ALA A 256 -2.00 -18.93 -4.41
N ASN A 257 -1.17 -17.94 -4.09
CA ASN A 257 -0.33 -17.28 -5.08
C ASN A 257 0.73 -18.26 -5.61
N SER A 258 0.62 -18.65 -6.88
CA SER A 258 1.50 -19.63 -7.52
C SER A 258 2.99 -19.28 -7.43
N LEU A 259 3.33 -18.00 -7.43
CA LEU A 259 4.73 -17.54 -7.25
C LEU A 259 5.21 -17.72 -5.81
N LYS A 260 4.35 -17.49 -4.80
CA LYS A 260 4.70 -17.76 -3.39
C LYS A 260 4.82 -19.25 -3.15
N ILE A 261 3.92 -20.06 -3.71
CA ILE A 261 3.99 -21.53 -3.65
C ILE A 261 5.29 -22.02 -4.27
N LYS A 262 5.60 -21.58 -5.49
CA LYS A 262 6.83 -21.94 -6.19
C LYS A 262 8.08 -21.55 -5.39
N ALA A 263 8.10 -20.36 -4.78
CA ALA A 263 9.21 -19.94 -3.93
C ALA A 263 9.40 -20.81 -2.67
N ILE A 264 8.35 -21.45 -2.17
CA ILE A 264 8.43 -22.43 -1.07
C ILE A 264 8.90 -23.79 -1.60
N ILE A 265 8.35 -24.25 -2.73
CA ILE A 265 8.75 -25.51 -3.37
C ILE A 265 10.23 -25.49 -3.75
N ASP A 266 10.69 -24.36 -4.30
CA ASP A 266 12.06 -24.15 -4.75
C ASP A 266 13.02 -23.79 -3.58
N MET A 267 12.50 -23.73 -2.34
CA MET A 267 13.31 -23.37 -1.18
C MET A 267 14.27 -24.51 -0.81
N LYS A 268 15.58 -24.24 -0.87
CA LYS A 268 16.60 -25.18 -0.40
C LYS A 268 16.58 -25.27 1.12
N ALA A 269 16.84 -26.46 1.65
CA ALA A 269 16.99 -26.68 3.09
C ALA A 269 18.09 -25.76 3.64
N PRO A 270 17.83 -25.00 4.73
CA PRO A 270 18.82 -24.10 5.29
C PRO A 270 20.02 -24.89 5.80
N THR A 271 21.22 -24.38 5.55
CA THR A 271 22.47 -25.06 5.94
C THR A 271 23.09 -24.48 7.20
N CYS A 272 22.56 -23.35 7.69
CA CYS A 272 23.01 -22.72 8.94
C CYS A 272 21.86 -22.13 9.76
N LEU A 273 22.11 -21.89 11.05
CA LEU A 273 21.16 -21.31 12.01
C LEU A 273 20.55 -19.97 11.57
N ASN A 274 21.35 -19.08 10.96
CA ASN A 274 20.87 -17.79 10.45
C ASN A 274 19.93 -17.95 9.24
N GLU A 275 20.13 -18.97 8.41
CA GLU A 275 19.23 -19.31 7.32
C GLU A 275 17.96 -20.00 7.84
N ALA A 276 18.09 -20.90 8.82
CA ALA A 276 16.95 -21.54 9.49
C ALA A 276 16.02 -20.48 10.12
N GLN A 277 16.58 -19.51 10.84
CA GLN A 277 15.80 -18.40 11.42
C GLN A 277 15.15 -17.50 10.36
N LYS A 278 15.81 -17.26 9.22
CA LYS A 278 15.23 -16.51 8.09
C LYS A 278 14.11 -17.30 7.40
N THR A 279 14.28 -18.61 7.24
CA THR A 279 13.31 -19.53 6.67
C THR A 279 12.08 -19.66 7.57
N ASP A 280 12.25 -19.76 8.89
CA ASP A 280 11.14 -19.77 9.85
C ASP A 280 10.34 -18.46 9.84
N ARG A 281 11.02 -17.31 9.72
CA ARG A 281 10.33 -16.02 9.53
C ARG A 281 9.53 -15.96 8.21
N LYS A 282 10.08 -16.49 7.12
CA LYS A 282 9.38 -16.58 5.82
C LYS A 282 8.18 -17.52 5.89
N ASN A 283 8.33 -18.67 6.56
CA ASN A 283 7.28 -19.66 6.74
C ASN A 283 6.19 -19.18 7.71
N SER A 284 6.53 -18.38 8.72
CA SER A 284 5.54 -17.76 9.61
C SER A 284 4.63 -16.78 8.88
N CYS A 285 5.13 -16.07 7.85
CA CYS A 285 4.29 -15.22 6.98
C CYS A 285 3.37 -16.01 6.05
N THR A 286 3.58 -17.32 5.87
CA THR A 286 2.74 -18.23 5.08
C THR A 286 1.90 -19.18 5.92
N LYS A 287 2.04 -19.18 7.26
CA LYS A 287 1.17 -19.95 8.17
C LYS A 287 -0.32 -19.55 8.11
N GLN A 288 -0.65 -18.40 7.53
CA GLN A 288 -2.02 -17.99 7.17
C GLN A 288 -2.61 -18.79 5.99
N ILE A 289 -1.80 -19.55 5.26
CA ILE A 289 -2.25 -20.54 4.27
C ILE A 289 -2.47 -21.89 4.97
N HIS A 290 -3.12 -21.90 6.14
CA HIS A 290 -3.83 -23.10 6.60
C HIS A 290 -5.22 -23.08 5.96
N ILE A 291 -5.24 -23.52 4.70
CA ILE A 291 -6.29 -24.33 4.07
C ILE A 291 -7.62 -24.33 4.88
N LYS A 292 -8.50 -23.36 4.63
CA LYS A 292 -9.95 -23.59 4.69
C LYS A 292 -10.38 -24.20 3.35
N VAL A 293 -9.94 -25.41 3.08
CA VAL A 293 -10.63 -26.27 2.10
C VAL A 293 -11.68 -27.03 2.91
N TYR A 294 -12.76 -26.32 3.26
CA TYR A 294 -13.98 -26.98 3.69
C TYR A 294 -14.75 -27.37 2.44
N GLY A 295 -14.73 -28.66 2.12
CA GLY A 295 -15.57 -29.22 1.06
C GLY A 295 -14.91 -30.39 0.34
N LYS A 296 -15.12 -31.59 0.89
CA LYS A 296 -14.73 -32.91 0.38
C LYS A 296 -13.26 -33.29 0.56
N GLU A 297 -13.00 -33.95 1.68
CA GLU A 297 -12.03 -35.03 1.73
C GLU A 297 -12.31 -36.01 0.57
N SER A 298 -11.43 -36.04 -0.42
CA SER A 298 -11.28 -37.20 -1.30
C SER A 298 -9.80 -37.56 -1.33
N THR A 299 -9.44 -38.51 -0.46
CA THR A 299 -8.56 -39.65 -0.74
C THR A 299 -7.78 -39.60 -2.06
N VAL A 300 -6.64 -38.92 -2.08
CA VAL A 300 -5.59 -39.10 -3.11
C VAL A 300 -4.20 -39.35 -2.48
N LEU A 301 -4.04 -39.10 -1.17
CA LEU A 301 -2.77 -39.24 -0.46
C LEU A 301 -2.58 -40.59 0.29
N GLN A 302 -3.54 -41.53 0.18
CA GLN A 302 -3.36 -42.90 0.70
C GLN A 302 -2.97 -43.93 -0.37
N ASP A 303 -3.21 -43.66 -1.66
CA ASP A 303 -2.86 -44.60 -2.74
C ASP A 303 -1.41 -44.46 -3.26
N VAL A 304 -0.68 -43.43 -2.83
CA VAL A 304 0.74 -43.23 -3.20
C VAL A 304 1.69 -43.95 -2.22
N LYS A 305 1.19 -44.53 -1.13
CA LYS A 305 2.00 -45.25 -0.12
C LYS A 305 2.00 -46.78 -0.26
N LYS A 306 1.27 -47.36 -1.23
CA LYS A 306 1.22 -48.82 -1.46
C LYS A 306 1.79 -49.29 -2.81
N GLY A 307 2.74 -48.57 -3.37
CA GLY A 307 3.37 -48.93 -4.64
C GLY A 307 4.89 -48.70 -4.66
N ARG A 308 5.64 -49.53 -3.91
CA ARG A 308 7.06 -49.79 -4.18
C ARG A 308 7.28 -51.29 -4.09
N ASN A 309 7.62 -51.89 -5.24
CA ASN A 309 8.24 -53.19 -5.49
C ASN A 309 8.71 -53.94 -4.22
N ILE A 310 8.05 -55.07 -3.88
CA ILE A 310 8.28 -56.43 -4.42
C ILE A 310 6.89 -57.06 -4.62
#